data_AF-U7GSI8-F1
#
_entry.id   AF-U7GSI8-F1
#
_cell.length_a   1.000
_cell.length_b   1.000
_cell.length_c   1.000
_cell.angle_alpha   90.00
_cell.angle_beta   90.00
_cell.angle_gamma   90.00
#
_symmetry.space_group_name_H-M   'P 1'
#
loop_
_entity.id
_entity.type
_entity.pdbx_description
1 polymer ?
#
loop_
_entity_poly.entity_id
_entity_poly.type
_entity_poly.pdbx_seq_one_letter_code
_entity_poly.pdbx_strand_id
1 'polypeptide(L)'
;MLISLLTLVLLPLLLLLKLSYLPLAITIITIYILNISSLLFVILKRKSLQLSWTKIFQFSLDILLCPPFALNLLRKIGLNYHIQMEGIALAEKLLNPTDYQVFLEQIILDINHLKTSTNDKNLTYLLSKEKLLRSSLNANKE
;
A
#
# COMPACT_ATOMS: atom_id res chain seq x y z
N MET A 1 -11.32 -10.63 3.58
CA MET A 1 -12.79 -10.39 3.51
C MET A 1 -13.53 -11.11 4.63
N LEU A 2 -13.32 -12.42 4.83
CA LEU A 2 -14.01 -13.22 5.85
C LEU A 2 -13.89 -12.70 7.30
N ILE A 3 -12.67 -12.34 7.74
CA ILE A 3 -12.45 -11.78 9.09
C ILE A 3 -13.24 -10.49 9.31
N SER A 4 -13.35 -9.64 8.29
CA SER A 4 -14.11 -8.39 8.38
C SER A 4 -15.61 -8.64 8.53
N LEU A 5 -16.15 -9.64 7.83
CA LEU A 5 -17.55 -10.03 7.93
C LEU A 5 -17.86 -10.60 9.33
N LEU A 6 -16.98 -11.47 9.83
CA LEU A 6 -17.13 -12.06 11.16
C LEU A 6 -17.08 -11.00 12.27
N THR A 7 -16.15 -10.05 12.21
CA THR A 7 -15.94 -9.09 13.30
C THR A 7 -16.87 -7.87 13.22
N LEU A 8 -17.17 -7.37 12.01
CA LEU A 8 -17.92 -6.12 11.83
C LEU A 8 -19.43 -6.33 11.64
N VAL A 9 -19.85 -7.52 11.21
CA VAL A 9 -21.26 -7.83 10.94
C VAL A 9 -21.75 -8.92 11.89
N LEU A 10 -21.10 -10.08 11.88
CA LEU A 10 -21.59 -11.25 12.62
C LEU A 10 -21.51 -11.04 14.14
N LEU A 11 -20.38 -10.59 14.67
CA LEU A 11 -20.19 -10.35 16.11
C LEU A 11 -21.21 -9.35 16.71
N PRO A 12 -21.39 -8.12 16.16
CA PRO A 12 -22.39 -7.21 16.70
C PRO A 12 -23.82 -7.73 16.52
N LEU A 13 -24.10 -8.47 15.44
CA LEU A 13 -25.39 -9.11 15.23
C LEU A 13 -25.68 -10.15 16.32
N LEU A 14 -24.73 -11.05 16.63
CA LEU A 14 -24.89 -12.03 17.72
C LEU A 14 -25.11 -11.36 19.09
N LEU A 15 -24.43 -10.25 19.35
CA LEU A 15 -24.58 -9.49 20.59
C LEU A 15 -25.95 -8.78 20.68
N LEU A 16 -26.43 -8.20 19.58
CA LEU A 16 -27.74 -7.53 19.50
C LEU A 16 -28.89 -8.52 19.64
N LEU A 17 -28.80 -9.69 18.98
CA LEU A 17 -29.81 -10.75 19.06
C LEU A 17 -29.76 -11.55 20.38
N LYS A 18 -28.80 -11.24 21.27
CA LYS A 18 -28.57 -11.96 22.55
C LYS A 18 -28.58 -13.48 22.36
N LEU A 19 -27.92 -13.94 21.30
CA LEU A 19 -27.82 -15.37 21.01
C LEU A 19 -27.07 -16.08 22.15
N SER A 20 -27.28 -17.39 22.26
CA SER A 20 -26.65 -18.21 23.30
C SER A 20 -25.11 -18.08 23.29
N TYR A 21 -24.48 -18.33 24.45
CA TYR A 21 -23.04 -18.16 24.62
C TYR A 21 -22.18 -19.06 23.71
N LEU A 22 -22.75 -20.16 23.22
CA LEU A 22 -22.08 -21.17 22.41
C LEU A 22 -21.69 -20.65 21.00
N PRO A 23 -22.62 -20.11 20.17
CA PRO A 23 -22.28 -19.50 18.89
C PRO A 23 -21.38 -18.26 19.02
N LEU A 24 -21.51 -17.50 20.12
CA LEU A 24 -20.62 -16.38 20.42
C LEU A 24 -19.17 -16.86 20.63
N ALA A 25 -18.97 -17.90 21.43
CA ALA A 25 -17.66 -18.49 21.67
C ALA A 25 -17.04 -19.06 20.40
N ILE A 26 -17.81 -19.80 19.59
CA ILE A 26 -17.34 -20.35 18.30
C ILE A 26 -16.88 -19.23 17.37
N THR A 27 -17.66 -18.14 17.29
CA THR A 27 -17.34 -16.99 16.43
C THR A 27 -16.01 -16.35 16.87
N ILE A 28 -15.84 -16.12 18.17
CA ILE A 28 -14.59 -15.53 18.73
C ILE A 28 -13.39 -16.44 18.48
N ILE A 29 -13.51 -17.75 18.75
CA ILE A 29 -12.44 -18.72 18.53
C ILE A 29 -12.04 -18.74 17.05
N THR A 30 -13.02 -18.74 16.16
CA THR A 30 -12.77 -18.74 14.71
C THR A 30 -12.04 -17.47 14.25
N ILE A 31 -12.42 -16.31 14.79
CA ILE A 31 -11.72 -15.04 14.52
C ILE A 31 -10.25 -15.13 14.95
N TYR A 32 -9.97 -15.69 16.13
CA TYR A 32 -8.61 -15.82 16.63
C TYR A 32 -7.76 -16.79 15.81
N ILE A 33 -8.31 -17.95 15.42
CA ILE A 33 -7.60 -18.93 14.59
C ILE A 33 -7.21 -18.31 13.25
N LEU A 34 -8.15 -17.63 12.57
CA LEU A 34 -7.90 -16.98 11.28
C LEU A 34 -6.85 -15.86 11.37
N ASN A 35 -6.84 -15.12 12.48
CA ASN A 35 -5.87 -14.08 12.73
C ASN A 35 -4.46 -14.65 12.99
N ILE A 36 -4.36 -15.71 13.80
CA ILE A 36 -3.09 -16.40 14.05
C ILE A 36 -2.55 -17.02 12.77
N SER A 37 -3.38 -17.66 11.94
CA SER A 37 -2.93 -18.23 10.66
C SER A 37 -2.42 -17.15 9.71
N SER A 38 -3.08 -15.98 9.68
CA SER A 38 -2.65 -14.83 8.88
C SER A 38 -1.30 -14.28 9.37
N LEU A 39 -1.10 -14.18 10.67
CA LEU A 39 0.19 -13.80 11.27
C LEU A 39 1.29 -14.79 10.85
N LEU A 40 1.01 -16.09 10.96
CA LEU A 40 1.96 -17.14 10.61
C LEU A 40 2.39 -17.02 9.15
N PHE A 41 1.44 -16.77 8.24
CA PHE A 41 1.73 -16.56 6.82
C PHE A 41 2.62 -15.34 6.59
N VAL A 42 2.36 -14.22 7.26
CA VAL A 42 3.20 -13.01 7.18
C VAL A 42 4.61 -13.27 7.71
N ILE A 43 4.76 -14.06 8.79
CA ILE A 43 6.06 -14.46 9.34
C ILE A 43 6.82 -15.35 8.34
N LEU A 44 6.16 -16.33 7.73
CA LEU A 44 6.77 -17.21 6.72
C LEU A 44 7.22 -16.43 5.48
N LYS A 45 6.41 -15.45 5.03
CA LYS A 45 6.73 -14.58 3.90
C LYS A 45 7.55 -13.34 4.27
N ARG A 46 8.01 -13.22 5.51
CA ARG A 46 8.75 -12.05 6.03
C ARG A 46 9.85 -11.57 5.09
N LYS A 47 10.71 -12.48 4.61
CA LYS A 47 11.86 -12.12 3.75
C LYS A 47 11.39 -11.50 2.43
N SER A 48 10.30 -11.99 1.86
CA SER A 48 9.69 -11.46 0.64
C SER A 48 9.02 -10.10 0.87
N LEU A 49 8.59 -9.82 2.09
CA LEU A 49 7.89 -8.59 2.49
C LEU A 49 8.85 -7.50 3.03
N GLN A 50 10.15 -7.76 3.08
CA GLN A 50 11.19 -6.86 3.60
C GLN A 50 10.89 -6.33 5.03
N LEU A 51 10.26 -7.14 5.88
CA LEU A 51 9.85 -6.74 7.22
C LEU A 51 10.94 -6.97 8.26
N SER A 52 11.21 -5.94 9.09
CA SER A 52 12.06 -6.06 10.26
C SER A 52 11.39 -6.91 11.36
N TRP A 53 12.19 -7.54 12.23
CA TRP A 53 11.67 -8.29 13.38
C TRP A 53 10.85 -7.41 14.33
N THR A 54 11.20 -6.14 14.47
CA THR A 54 10.47 -5.16 15.27
C THR A 54 9.06 -4.91 14.75
N LYS A 55 8.88 -4.81 13.43
CA LYS A 55 7.56 -4.64 12.79
C LYS A 55 6.69 -5.87 12.95
N ILE A 56 7.27 -7.08 12.87
CA ILE A 56 6.54 -8.32 13.11
C ILE A 56 6.03 -8.36 14.55
N PHE A 57 6.85 -8.00 15.53
CA PHE A 57 6.41 -7.98 16.93
C PHE A 57 5.27 -6.98 17.15
N GLN A 58 5.34 -5.79 16.55
CA GLN A 58 4.24 -4.83 16.56
C GLN A 58 2.96 -5.40 15.92
N PHE A 59 3.07 -6.11 14.80
CA PHE A 59 1.92 -6.76 14.15
C PHE A 59 1.34 -7.91 14.97
N SER A 60 2.18 -8.70 15.64
CA SER A 60 1.74 -9.74 16.56
C SER A 60 0.94 -9.14 17.73
N LEU A 61 1.41 -8.03 18.29
CA LEU A 61 0.69 -7.31 19.35
C LEU A 61 -0.64 -6.74 18.85
N ASP A 62 -0.66 -6.10 17.67
CA ASP A 62 -1.89 -5.55 17.08
C ASP A 62 -2.93 -6.65 16.82
N ILE A 63 -2.52 -7.81 16.33
CA ILE A 63 -3.42 -8.95 16.06
C ILE A 63 -3.96 -9.57 17.36
N LEU A 64 -3.11 -9.70 18.38
CA LEU A 64 -3.49 -10.36 19.63
C LEU A 64 -4.38 -9.47 20.51
N LEU A 65 -4.08 -8.17 20.57
CA LEU A 65 -4.80 -7.17 21.37
C LEU A 65 -6.04 -6.62 20.65
N CYS A 66 -6.07 -6.72 19.31
CA CYS A 66 -7.12 -6.12 18.49
C CYS A 66 -7.38 -6.95 17.21
N PRO A 67 -8.09 -8.09 17.33
CA PRO A 67 -8.47 -8.92 16.18
C PRO A 67 -9.14 -8.20 15.00
N PRO A 68 -9.98 -7.14 15.19
CA PRO A 68 -10.52 -6.37 14.05
C PRO A 68 -9.47 -5.53 13.29
N PHE A 69 -8.29 -5.28 13.86
CA PHE A 69 -7.29 -4.36 13.29
C PHE A 69 -6.27 -5.02 12.35
N ALA A 70 -6.37 -6.33 12.11
CA ALA A 70 -5.63 -6.99 11.02
C ALA A 70 -5.94 -6.38 9.63
N LEU A 71 -7.04 -5.64 9.48
CA LEU A 71 -7.35 -4.84 8.28
C LEU A 71 -6.30 -3.75 8.01
N ASN A 72 -5.68 -3.20 9.05
CA ASN A 72 -4.70 -2.13 8.90
C ASN A 72 -3.27 -2.65 8.66
N LEU A 73 -3.09 -3.97 8.70
CA LEU A 73 -1.81 -4.64 8.56
C LEU A 73 -1.30 -4.56 7.12
N LEU A 74 -2.18 -4.77 6.13
CA LEU A 74 -1.83 -4.61 4.72
C LEU A 74 -1.40 -3.17 4.39
N ARG A 75 -2.09 -2.17 4.96
CA ARG A 75 -1.73 -0.75 4.83
C ARG A 75 -0.40 -0.44 5.51
N LYS A 76 -0.16 -0.93 6.73
CA LYS A 76 1.12 -0.76 7.45
C LYS A 76 2.29 -1.46 6.74
N ILE A 77 2.05 -2.62 6.11
CA ILE A 77 3.04 -3.33 5.30
C ILE A 77 3.34 -2.52 4.02
N GLY A 78 2.31 -2.07 3.31
CA GLY A 78 2.46 -1.25 2.10
C GLY A 78 3.19 0.07 2.34
N LEU A 79 2.92 0.74 3.48
CA LEU A 79 3.64 1.96 3.88
C LEU A 79 5.12 1.73 4.23
N ASN A 80 5.50 0.49 4.56
CA ASN A 80 6.89 0.16 4.84
C ASN A 80 7.68 -0.23 3.58
N TYR A 81 7.00 -0.39 2.45
CA TYR A 81 7.67 -0.47 1.16
C TYR A 81 8.27 0.89 0.86
N HIS A 82 9.58 1.02 1.05
CA HIS A 82 10.31 2.13 0.50
C HIS A 82 10.26 1.95 -1.01
N ILE A 83 9.48 2.78 -1.70
CA ILE A 83 9.48 2.83 -3.16
C ILE A 83 10.86 3.38 -3.55
N GLN A 84 11.84 2.48 -3.66
CA GLN A 84 13.20 2.78 -4.13
C GLN A 84 13.26 2.98 -5.65
N MET A 85 12.10 3.06 -6.31
CA MET A 85 11.97 3.26 -7.74
C MET A 85 11.64 4.73 -7.98
N GLU A 86 12.43 5.42 -8.80
CA GLU A 86 12.07 6.76 -9.26
C GLU A 86 10.65 6.71 -9.83
N GLY A 87 9.80 7.68 -9.47
CA GLY A 87 8.37 7.66 -9.79
C GLY A 87 8.07 7.51 -11.28
N ILE A 88 9.01 7.87 -12.13
CA ILE A 88 8.94 7.75 -13.60
C ILE A 88 9.12 6.30 -14.04
N ALA A 89 10.13 5.61 -13.49
CA ALA A 89 10.35 4.18 -13.73
C ALA A 89 9.24 3.31 -13.12
N LEU A 90 8.58 3.79 -12.05
CA LEU A 90 7.38 3.15 -11.52
C LEU A 90 6.19 3.32 -12.48
N ALA A 91 5.96 4.54 -12.99
CA ALA A 91 4.90 4.82 -13.94
C ALA A 91 5.04 4.00 -15.23
N GLU A 92 6.26 3.83 -15.74
CA GLU A 92 6.56 2.97 -16.90
C GLU A 92 6.14 1.51 -16.69
N LYS A 93 6.27 0.98 -15.48
CA LYS A 93 5.89 -0.40 -15.16
C LYS A 93 4.41 -0.61 -14.90
N LEU A 94 3.68 0.44 -14.51
CA LEU A 94 2.28 0.36 -14.11
C LEU A 94 1.31 0.79 -15.22
N LEU A 95 1.74 1.69 -16.11
CA LEU A 95 0.90 2.23 -17.17
C LEU A 95 1.12 1.46 -18.49
N ASN A 96 0.08 1.43 -19.32
CA ASN A 96 0.25 1.00 -20.70
C ASN A 96 1.07 2.04 -21.47
N PRO A 97 1.72 1.68 -22.60
CA PRO A 97 2.63 2.59 -23.33
C PRO A 97 1.99 3.93 -23.70
N THR A 98 0.73 3.90 -24.14
CA THR A 98 -0.03 5.11 -24.50
C THR A 98 -0.29 6.00 -23.29
N ASP A 99 -0.70 5.42 -22.16
CA ASP A 99 -0.98 6.17 -20.93
C ASP A 99 0.31 6.73 -20.31
N TYR A 100 1.42 6.01 -20.45
CA TYR A 100 2.74 6.47 -20.02
C TYR A 100 3.22 7.67 -20.84
N GLN A 101 3.01 7.68 -22.15
CA GLN A 101 3.33 8.84 -23.00
C GLN A 101 2.52 10.09 -22.59
N VAL A 102 1.21 9.95 -22.40
CA VAL A 102 0.34 11.04 -21.93
C VAL A 102 0.79 11.56 -20.56
N PHE A 103 1.17 10.65 -19.66
CA PHE A 103 1.70 11.01 -18.35
C PHE A 103 3.00 11.83 -18.44
N LEU A 104 3.96 11.42 -19.28
CA LEU A 104 5.20 12.17 -19.48
C LEU A 104 4.95 13.56 -20.09
N GLU A 105 4.03 13.66 -21.05
CA GLU A 105 3.67 14.94 -21.68
C GLU A 105 3.03 15.90 -20.65
N GLN A 106 2.17 15.40 -19.77
CA GLN A 106 1.58 16.18 -18.69
C GLN A 106 2.65 16.68 -17.70
N ILE A 107 3.60 15.84 -17.30
CA ILE A 107 4.70 16.26 -16.41
C ILE A 107 5.55 17.34 -17.07
N ILE A 108 5.84 17.23 -18.36
CA ILE A 108 6.61 18.25 -19.09
C ILE A 108 5.84 19.57 -19.10
N LEU A 109 4.52 19.54 -19.30
CA LEU A 109 3.65 20.71 -19.24
C LEU A 109 3.68 21.36 -17.85
N ASP A 110 3.57 20.56 -16.79
CA ASP A 110 3.63 21.06 -15.41
C ASP A 110 5.01 21.66 -15.08
N ILE A 111 6.10 21.05 -15.55
CA ILE A 111 7.45 21.62 -15.44
C ILE A 111 7.55 22.94 -16.19
N ASN A 112 6.96 23.05 -17.39
CA ASN A 112 6.91 24.30 -18.15
C ASN A 112 6.18 25.40 -17.37
N HIS A 113 5.05 25.06 -16.74
CA HIS A 113 4.33 25.99 -15.88
C HIS A 113 5.19 26.42 -14.67
N LEU A 114 5.84 25.49 -13.98
CA LEU A 114 6.70 25.78 -12.83
C LEU A 114 7.92 26.64 -13.19
N LYS A 115 8.48 26.50 -14.40
CA LYS A 115 9.57 27.35 -14.88
C LYS A 115 9.16 28.82 -14.93
N THR A 116 7.89 29.13 -15.24
CA THR A 116 7.41 30.52 -15.31
C THR A 116 7.24 31.18 -13.95
N SER A 117 7.12 30.40 -12.87
CA SER A 117 6.87 30.89 -11.51
C SER A 117 8.07 30.77 -10.56
N THR A 118 9.24 30.36 -11.06
CA THR A 118 10.37 29.89 -10.23
C THR A 118 11.61 30.79 -10.32
N ASN A 119 12.32 30.90 -9.20
CA ASN A 119 13.57 31.66 -9.05
C ASN A 119 14.82 30.86 -9.53
N ASP A 120 15.89 31.54 -9.92
CA ASP A 120 17.03 31.02 -10.72
C ASP A 120 17.66 29.69 -10.25
N LYS A 121 17.78 29.46 -8.93
CA LYS A 121 18.43 28.25 -8.38
C LYS A 121 17.69 26.94 -8.70
N ASN A 122 16.37 26.99 -8.84
CA ASN A 122 15.55 25.80 -9.15
C ASN A 122 15.33 25.63 -10.66
N LEU A 123 15.62 26.66 -11.46
CA LEU A 123 15.46 26.64 -12.92
C LEU A 123 16.41 25.62 -13.56
N THR A 124 17.68 25.61 -13.15
CA THR A 124 18.69 24.66 -13.66
C THR A 124 18.30 23.20 -13.37
N TYR A 125 17.73 22.95 -12.20
CA TYR A 125 17.23 21.63 -11.83
C TYR A 125 16.06 21.20 -12.73
N LEU A 126 15.06 22.08 -12.93
CA LEU A 126 13.90 21.81 -13.78
C LEU A 126 14.30 21.54 -15.24
N LEU A 127 15.24 22.31 -15.79
CA LEU A 127 15.75 22.12 -17.16
C LEU A 127 16.46 20.76 -17.32
N SER A 128 17.24 20.34 -16.33
CA SER A 128 17.91 19.04 -16.37
C SER A 128 16.92 17.86 -16.34
N LYS A 129 15.84 17.97 -15.54
CA LYS A 129 14.79 16.95 -15.46
C LYS A 129 13.92 16.90 -16.72
N GLU A 130 13.60 18.05 -17.33
CA GLU A 130 12.89 18.08 -18.62
C GLU A 130 13.69 17.40 -19.73
N LYS A 131 15.01 17.64 -19.81
CA LYS A 131 15.87 17.01 -20.83
C LYS A 131 15.86 15.48 -20.72
N LEU A 132 15.93 14.97 -19.49
CA LEU A 132 15.86 13.53 -19.20
C LEU A 132 14.50 12.94 -19.62
N LEU A 133 13.40 13.61 -19.25
CA LEU A 133 12.04 13.20 -19.63
C LEU A 133 11.84 13.14 -21.14
N ARG A 134 12.32 14.14 -21.89
CA ARG A 134 12.23 14.17 -23.35
C ARG A 134 13.03 13.04 -24.01
N SER A 135 14.20 12.68 -23.45
CA SER A 135 14.95 11.52 -23.95
C SER A 135 14.20 10.20 -23.74
N SER A 136 13.52 10.03 -22.60
CA SER A 136 12.70 8.84 -22.31
C SER A 136 11.45 8.77 -23.19
N LEU A 137 10.84 9.92 -23.52
CA LEU A 137 9.70 9.98 -24.44
C LEU A 137 10.09 9.59 -25.87
N ASN A 138 11.26 10.03 -26.34
CA ASN A 138 11.76 9.69 -27.68
C ASN A 138 12.15 8.21 -27.78
N ALA A 139 12.75 7.63 -26.74
CA ALA A 139 13.09 6.21 -26.71
C ALA A 139 11.87 5.27 -26.68
N ASN A 140 10.70 5.76 -26.26
CA ASN A 140 9.44 5.00 -26.27
C ASN A 140 8.58 5.23 -27.53
N LYS A 141 9.07 6.04 -28.48
CA LYS A 141 8.41 6.28 -29.78
C LYS A 141 9.03 5.48 -30.93
N GLU A 142 10.23 4.92 -30.72
CA GLU A 142 10.88 3.93 -31.62
C GLU A 142 10.38 2.51 -31.31
#